data_AF-A0A9D8TJ71-F1
#
_entry.id   AF-A0A9D8TJ71-F1
#
_cell.length_a   1.000
_cell.length_b   1.000
_cell.length_c   1.000
_cell.angle_alpha   90.00
_cell.angle_beta   90.00
_cell.angle_gamma   90.00
#
_symmetry.space_group_name_H-M   'P 1'
#
loop_
_entity.id
_entity.type
_entity.pdbx_description
1 polymer ?
#
loop_
_entity_poly.entity_id
_entity_poly.type
_entity_poly.pdbx_seq_one_letter_code
_entity_poly.pdbx_strand_id
1 'polypeptide(L)'
;MKEKDWYLKMIKWRETHIKESTFILMLAFVVGLLTSITALLLKSLIHLLHQLVEAFVSAGHSHYIYIVFPAIGIFLAAMFVRFIVRDDIVHGINIILYAISRRQGRIKTHTTYNSLI
;
A
#
# COMPACT_ATOMS: atom_id res chain seq x y z
N MET A 1 -22.29 9.11 -25.87
CA MET A 1 -22.70 7.69 -25.76
C MET A 1 -21.75 6.68 -26.43
N LYS A 2 -20.61 7.08 -27.03
CA LYS A 2 -19.64 6.17 -27.71
C LYS A 2 -18.61 5.49 -26.81
N GLU A 3 -18.29 6.07 -25.65
CA GLU A 3 -17.21 5.53 -24.79
C GLU A 3 -17.56 4.24 -24.05
N LYS A 4 -18.83 3.85 -23.95
CA LYS A 4 -19.21 2.61 -23.25
C LYS A 4 -19.00 1.35 -24.11
N ASP A 5 -18.94 1.48 -25.44
CA ASP A 5 -18.90 0.33 -26.35
C ASP A 5 -17.59 -0.45 -26.28
N TRP A 6 -16.44 0.21 -26.18
CA TRP A 6 -15.15 -0.49 -26.15
C TRP A 6 -14.97 -1.30 -24.85
N TYR A 7 -15.43 -0.74 -23.72
CA TYR A 7 -15.39 -1.39 -22.42
C TYR A 7 -16.30 -2.63 -22.38
N LEU A 8 -17.52 -2.50 -22.90
CA LEU A 8 -18.46 -3.63 -23.01
C LEU A 8 -17.94 -4.71 -23.96
N LYS A 9 -17.28 -4.32 -25.06
CA LYS A 9 -16.66 -5.25 -26.02
C LYS A 9 -15.47 -6.00 -25.41
N MET A 10 -14.66 -5.34 -24.59
CA MET A 10 -13.59 -5.98 -23.81
C MET A 10 -14.14 -6.98 -22.78
N ILE A 11 -15.21 -6.64 -22.07
CA ILE A 11 -15.81 -7.55 -21.08
C ILE A 11 -16.39 -8.78 -21.77
N LYS A 12 -17.13 -8.61 -22.87
CA LYS A 12 -17.67 -9.73 -23.64
C LYS A 12 -16.58 -10.63 -24.21
N TRP A 13 -15.47 -10.06 -24.67
CA TRP A 13 -14.30 -10.82 -25.14
C TRP A 13 -13.63 -11.59 -24.00
N ARG A 14 -13.46 -10.96 -22.82
CA ARG A 14 -12.92 -11.61 -21.62
C ARG A 14 -13.77 -12.81 -21.18
N GLU A 15 -15.09 -12.66 -21.20
CA GLU A 15 -16.06 -13.69 -20.79
C GLU A 15 -16.12 -14.88 -21.76
N THR A 16 -15.80 -14.66 -23.05
CA THR A 16 -15.82 -15.70 -24.08
C THR A 16 -14.49 -16.41 -24.27
N HIS A 17 -13.34 -15.77 -23.99
CA HIS A 17 -12.03 -16.39 -24.20
C HIS A 17 -11.39 -16.98 -22.93
N ILE A 18 -11.77 -16.55 -21.72
CA ILE A 18 -11.06 -16.92 -20.49
C ILE A 18 -12.06 -17.31 -19.39
N LYS A 19 -11.93 -18.53 -18.84
CA LYS A 19 -12.68 -18.95 -17.65
C LYS A 19 -12.35 -18.02 -16.48
N GLU A 20 -13.37 -17.56 -15.76
CA GLU A 20 -13.26 -16.58 -14.68
C GLU A 20 -12.18 -16.96 -13.64
N SER A 21 -12.09 -18.24 -13.28
CA SER A 21 -11.10 -18.77 -12.34
C SER A 21 -9.65 -18.56 -12.82
N THR A 22 -9.36 -18.77 -14.11
CA THR A 22 -8.02 -18.60 -14.69
C THR A 22 -7.66 -17.12 -14.79
N PHE A 23 -8.64 -16.25 -15.09
CA PHE A 23 -8.44 -14.80 -15.09
C PHE A 23 -8.09 -14.27 -13.70
N ILE A 24 -8.82 -14.70 -12.67
CA ILE A 24 -8.54 -14.33 -11.28
C ILE A 24 -7.15 -14.83 -10.86
N LEU A 25 -6.75 -16.03 -11.27
CA LEU A 25 -5.44 -16.59 -10.95
C LEU A 25 -4.29 -15.79 -11.59
N MET A 26 -4.43 -15.39 -12.86
CA MET A 26 -3.47 -14.50 -13.52
C MET A 26 -3.41 -13.13 -12.84
N LEU A 27 -4.55 -12.57 -12.45
CA LEU A 27 -4.61 -11.28 -11.78
C LEU A 27 -3.94 -11.34 -10.40
N ALA A 28 -4.20 -12.39 -9.62
CA ALA A 28 -3.57 -12.61 -8.33
C ALA A 28 -2.05 -12.78 -8.45
N PHE A 29 -1.59 -13.46 -9.51
CA PHE A 29 -0.17 -13.59 -9.79
C PHE A 29 0.50 -12.25 -10.06
N VAL A 30 -0.09 -11.40 -10.92
CA VAL A 30 0.44 -10.06 -11.22
C VAL A 30 0.47 -9.18 -9.97
N VAL A 31 -0.63 -9.15 -9.20
CA VAL A 31 -0.69 -8.38 -7.94
C VAL A 31 0.36 -8.89 -6.95
N GLY A 32 0.57 -10.21 -6.86
CA GLY A 32 1.60 -10.80 -6.01
C GLY A 32 3.02 -10.36 -6.38
N LEU A 33 3.35 -10.34 -7.68
CA LEU A 33 4.65 -9.87 -8.16
C LEU A 33 4.89 -8.39 -7.81
N LEU A 34 3.89 -7.53 -8.07
CA LEU A 34 3.99 -6.10 -7.76
C LEU A 34 4.14 -5.87 -6.26
N THR A 35 3.35 -6.57 -5.44
CA THR A 35 3.40 -6.45 -3.97
C THR A 35 4.77 -6.89 -3.43
N SER A 36 5.37 -7.94 -4.00
CA SER A 36 6.71 -8.40 -3.62
C SER A 36 7.78 -7.33 -3.87
N ILE A 37 7.73 -6.67 -5.04
CA ILE A 37 8.67 -5.58 -5.36
C ILE A 37 8.50 -4.41 -4.39
N THR A 38 7.25 -4.00 -4.12
CA THR A 38 6.96 -2.95 -3.14
C THR A 38 7.47 -3.32 -1.74
N ALA A 39 7.28 -4.56 -1.31
CA ALA A 39 7.75 -5.04 -0.01
C ALA A 39 9.28 -5.03 0.09
N LEU A 40 10.00 -5.41 -0.97
CA LEU A 40 11.46 -5.34 -1.01
C LEU A 40 11.96 -3.90 -0.92
N LEU A 41 11.34 -2.97 -1.65
CA LEU A 41 11.66 -1.54 -1.58
C LEU A 41 11.46 -1.00 -0.16
N LEU A 42 10.31 -1.31 0.46
CA LEU A 42 10.02 -0.89 1.83
C LEU A 42 11.04 -1.46 2.82
N LYS A 43 11.37 -2.76 2.70
CA LYS A 43 12.37 -3.42 3.55
C LYS A 43 13.75 -2.78 3.38
N SER A 44 14.15 -2.49 2.14
CA SER A 44 15.43 -1.83 1.85
C SER A 44 15.51 -0.44 2.47
N LEU A 45 14.42 0.34 2.41
CA LEU A 45 14.34 1.64 3.05
C LEU A 45 14.46 1.56 4.57
N ILE A 46 13.74 0.63 5.21
CA ILE A 46 13.83 0.40 6.66
C ILE A 46 15.26 0.02 7.06
N HIS A 47 15.93 -0.82 6.27
CA HIS A 47 17.31 -1.20 6.55
C HIS A 47 18.28 -0.03 6.43
N LEU A 48 18.10 0.84 5.43
CA LEU A 48 18.89 2.07 5.27
C LEU A 48 18.69 2.99 6.48
N LEU A 49 17.43 3.22 6.90
CA LEU A 49 17.13 4.01 8.09
C LEU A 49 17.76 3.41 9.35
N HIS A 50 17.72 2.08 9.50
CA HIS A 50 18.35 1.40 10.63
C HIS A 50 19.87 1.58 10.64
N GLN A 51 20.54 1.33 9.52
CA GLN A 51 22.00 1.50 9.39
C GLN A 51 22.44 2.94 9.64
N LEU A 52 21.65 3.92 9.16
CA LEU A 52 21.90 5.32 9.41
C LEU A 52 21.86 5.62 10.92
N VAL A 53 20.84 5.13 11.62
CA VAL A 53 20.70 5.31 13.07
C VAL A 53 21.82 4.60 13.82
N GLU A 54 22.14 3.35 13.49
CA GLU A 54 23.26 2.61 14.11
C GLU A 54 24.61 3.32 13.93
N ALA A 55 24.87 3.89 12.75
CA ALA A 55 26.08 4.65 12.49
C ALA A 55 26.20 5.89 13.40
N PHE A 56 25.10 6.63 13.59
CA PHE A 56 25.06 7.77 14.52
C PHE A 56 25.20 7.36 15.98
N VAL A 57 24.63 6.21 16.37
CA VAL A 57 24.68 5.70 17.75
C VAL A 57 26.06 5.14 18.08
N SER A 58 26.70 4.39 17.18
CA SER A 58 28.02 3.79 17.40
C SER A 58 29.14 4.84 17.55
N ALA A 59 29.01 5.99 16.89
CA ALA A 59 29.94 7.12 17.04
C ALA A 59 29.87 7.79 18.44
N GLY A 60 28.77 7.61 19.18
CA GLY A 60 28.59 8.12 20.54
C GLY A 60 28.50 6.98 21.55
N HIS A 61 29.54 6.76 22.35
CA HIS A 61 29.64 5.70 23.38
C HIS A 61 28.58 5.75 24.52
N SER A 62 27.46 6.47 24.37
CA SER A 62 26.49 6.70 25.43
C SER A 62 25.28 5.78 25.34
N HIS A 63 25.09 4.96 26.38
CA HIS A 63 24.03 3.95 26.51
C HIS A 63 22.59 4.53 26.45
N TYR A 64 22.42 5.81 26.80
CA TYR A 64 21.11 6.49 26.85
C TYR A 64 20.50 6.73 25.47
N ILE A 65 21.33 6.80 24.43
CA ILE A 65 20.93 7.18 23.07
C ILE A 65 19.97 6.15 22.46
N TYR A 66 20.11 4.86 22.82
CA TYR A 66 19.27 3.77 22.32
C TYR A 66 17.77 3.90 22.67
N ILE A 67 17.41 4.60 23.74
CA ILE A 67 16.01 4.77 24.16
C ILE A 67 15.42 6.04 23.53
N VAL A 68 16.26 7.07 23.37
CA VAL A 68 15.84 8.38 22.86
C VAL A 68 15.58 8.34 21.35
N PHE A 69 16.42 7.65 20.57
CA PHE A 69 16.26 7.55 19.11
C PHE A 69 14.93 6.93 18.67
N PRO A 70 14.46 5.79 19.23
CA PRO A 70 13.15 5.24 18.93
C PRO A 70 12.00 6.18 19.31
N ALA A 71 12.09 6.85 20.47
CA ALA A 71 11.06 7.79 20.90
C ALA A 71 10.94 8.98 19.94
N ILE A 72 12.07 9.55 19.52
CA ILE A 72 12.13 10.62 18.52
C ILE A 72 11.64 10.12 17.16
N GLY A 73 12.04 8.91 16.74
CA GLY A 73 11.63 8.31 15.47
C GLY A 73 10.12 8.12 15.38
N ILE A 74 9.47 7.60 16.44
CA ILE A 74 8.02 7.45 16.50
C ILE A 74 7.33 8.82 16.46
N PHE A 75 7.86 9.81 17.20
CA PHE A 75 7.33 11.17 17.19
C PHE A 75 7.39 11.81 15.80
N LEU A 76 8.54 11.71 15.11
CA LEU A 76 8.73 12.18 13.75
C LEU A 76 7.84 11.45 12.75
N ALA A 77 7.71 10.12 12.87
CA ALA A 77 6.82 9.32 12.02
C ALA A 77 5.35 9.74 12.22
N ALA A 78 4.92 9.93 13.46
CA ALA A 78 3.57 10.40 13.79
C ALA A 78 3.31 11.82 13.24
N MET A 79 4.30 12.72 13.35
CA MET A 79 4.21 14.07 12.81
C MET A 79 4.18 14.06 11.28
N PHE A 80 5.02 13.23 10.64
CA PHE A 80 5.07 13.09 9.18
C PHE A 80 3.75 12.56 8.61
N VAL A 81 3.18 11.52 9.22
CA VAL A 81 1.86 11.00 8.86
C VAL A 81 0.79 12.09 9.00
N ARG A 82 0.81 12.84 10.11
CA ARG A 82 -0.21 13.86 10.37
C ARG A 82 -0.07 15.10 9.48
N PHE A 83 1.14 15.46 9.07
CA PHE A 83 1.40 16.72 8.36
C PHE A 83 1.50 16.57 6.84
N ILE A 84 2.14 15.51 6.34
CA ILE A 84 2.32 15.25 4.90
C ILE A 84 1.21 14.35 4.34
N VAL A 85 0.88 13.25 5.04
CA VAL A 85 -0.09 12.27 4.52
C VAL A 85 -1.52 12.75 4.77
N ARG A 86 -1.79 13.44 5.89
CA ARG A 86 -3.12 14.00 6.24
C ARG A 86 -4.30 13.03 6.08
N ASP A 87 -4.03 11.73 6.09
CA ASP A 87 -5.02 10.68 5.84
C ASP A 87 -5.09 9.72 7.03
N ASP A 88 -6.31 9.30 7.39
CA ASP A 88 -6.56 8.37 8.49
C ASP A 88 -6.17 6.94 8.07
N ILE A 89 -4.87 6.62 8.15
CA ILE A 89 -4.31 5.28 7.85
C ILE A 89 -5.07 4.16 8.59
N VAL A 90 -5.64 4.48 9.76
CA VAL A 90 -6.47 3.59 10.60
C VAL A 90 -7.66 2.99 9.83
N HIS A 91 -8.15 3.67 8.79
CA HIS A 91 -9.22 3.15 7.93
C HIS A 91 -8.74 2.42 6.67
N GLY A 92 -7.45 2.42 6.33
CA GLY A 92 -6.96 1.89 5.04
C GLY A 92 -7.32 0.41 4.80
N ILE A 93 -6.85 -0.50 5.66
CA ILE A 93 -7.18 -1.93 5.58
C ILE A 93 -8.67 -2.16 5.88
N ASN A 94 -9.23 -1.41 6.83
CA ASN A 94 -10.62 -1.56 7.24
C ASN A 94 -11.60 -1.21 6.11
N ILE A 95 -11.31 -0.24 5.26
CA ILE A 95 -12.13 0.11 4.08
C ILE A 95 -12.12 -1.04 3.06
N ILE A 96 -10.95 -1.67 2.84
CA ILE A 96 -10.82 -2.83 1.93
C ILE A 96 -11.60 -4.02 2.50
N LEU A 97 -11.41 -4.33 3.78
CA LEU A 97 -12.09 -5.44 4.46
C LEU A 97 -13.61 -5.20 4.55
N TYR A 98 -14.03 -3.96 4.77
CA TYR A 98 -15.44 -3.54 4.76
C TYR A 98 -16.06 -3.66 3.37
N ALA A 99 -15.33 -3.27 2.32
CA ALA A 99 -15.79 -3.42 0.93
C ALA A 99 -15.92 -4.90 0.51
N ILE A 100 -15.00 -5.77 0.95
CA ILE A 100 -15.07 -7.21 0.73
C ILE A 100 -16.30 -7.79 1.45
N SER A 101 -16.46 -7.49 2.74
CA SER A 101 -17.51 -8.09 3.59
C SER A 101 -18.93 -7.61 3.26
N ARG A 102 -19.14 -6.32 3.00
CA ARG A 102 -20.49 -5.75 2.79
C ARG A 102 -20.83 -5.35 1.36
N ARG A 103 -19.86 -5.22 0.45
CA ARG A 103 -20.09 -4.75 -0.94
C ARG A 103 -19.61 -5.70 -2.03
N GLN A 104 -19.41 -6.99 -1.70
CA GLN A 104 -18.93 -8.00 -2.66
C GLN A 104 -17.63 -7.57 -3.38
N GLY A 105 -16.78 -6.77 -2.72
CA GLY A 105 -15.53 -6.26 -3.30
C GLY A 105 -15.70 -5.16 -4.37
N ARG A 106 -16.90 -4.62 -4.60
CA ARG A 106 -17.13 -3.54 -5.58
C ARG A 106 -16.84 -2.15 -4.98
N ILE A 107 -15.75 -1.54 -5.43
CA ILE A 107 -15.34 -0.16 -5.09
C ILE A 107 -15.63 0.76 -6.29
N LYS A 108 -16.24 1.93 -6.05
CA LYS A 108 -16.56 2.91 -7.10
C LYS A 108 -15.29 3.65 -7.53
N THR A 109 -15.05 3.78 -8.84
CA THR A 109 -13.81 4.31 -9.44
C THR A 109 -13.49 5.76 -9.08
N HIS A 110 -14.48 6.61 -8.81
CA HIS A 110 -14.25 7.99 -8.36
C HIS A 110 -13.83 8.08 -6.89
N THR A 111 -14.02 7.03 -6.10
CA THR A 111 -13.54 6.97 -4.70
C THR A 111 -12.06 6.56 -4.64
N THR A 112 -11.54 5.86 -5.65
CA THR A 112 -10.13 5.42 -5.73
C THR A 112 -9.16 6.58 -5.91
N TYR A 113 -9.53 7.62 -6.65
CA TYR A 113 -8.67 8.79 -6.89
C TYR A 113 -8.60 9.72 -5.66
N ASN A 114 -9.65 9.73 -4.85
CA ASN A 114 -9.78 10.60 -3.68
C ASN A 114 -9.06 10.04 -2.42
N SER A 115 -8.60 8.80 -2.44
CA SER A 115 -7.79 8.16 -1.38
C SER A 115 -6.31 8.03 -1.75
N LEU A 116 -5.91 8.57 -2.89
CA LEU A 116 -4.51 8.55 -3.37
C LEU A 116 -3.86 9.93 -3.23
N ILE A 117 -4.67 10.96 -2.98
CA ILE A 117 -4.30 12.33 -2.60
C ILE A 117 -4.55 12.43 -1.10
#